data_AF-A0A7V5G6N4-F1
#
_entry.id   AF-A0A7V5G6N4-F1
#
_cell.length_a   1.000
_cell.length_b   1.000
_cell.length_c   1.000
_cell.angle_alpha   90.00
_cell.angle_beta   90.00
_cell.angle_gamma   90.00
#
_symmetry.space_group_name_H-M   'P 1'
#
loop_
_entity.id
_entity.type
_entity.pdbx_description
1 polymer ?
#
loop_
_entity_poly.entity_id
_entity_poly.type
_entity_poly.pdbx_seq_one_letter_code
_entity_poly.pdbx_strand_id
1 'polypeptide(L)'
;EVPELSKRQIKELASCKYIQERRNIIFMGRTGTGKTHLATALGLEACQQNFKTRFVSGYSLANELIEAYNDRDLIRIISRYKRFNLLILDELGYIPFS
;
A
#
# COMPACT_ATOMS: atom_id res chain seq x y z
N GLU A 1 13.16 -14.14 9.27
CA GLU A 1 11.68 -14.11 9.31
C GLU A 1 11.21 -12.67 9.15
N VAL A 2 9.91 -12.39 8.94
CA VAL A 2 9.38 -11.10 9.41
C VAL A 2 9.52 -11.19 10.93
N PRO A 3 10.32 -10.34 11.60
CA PRO A 3 10.44 -10.40 13.05
C PRO A 3 9.04 -10.37 13.63
N GLU A 4 8.72 -11.29 14.55
CA GLU A 4 7.40 -11.37 15.18
C GLU A 4 6.98 -9.96 15.61
N LEU A 5 6.07 -9.36 14.85
CA LEU A 5 5.57 -8.03 15.17
C LEU A 5 4.90 -8.16 16.53
N SER A 6 5.43 -7.43 17.50
CA SER A 6 4.86 -7.49 18.84
C SER A 6 3.41 -7.05 18.78
N LYS A 7 2.56 -7.63 19.64
CA LYS A 7 1.15 -7.22 19.76
C LYS A 7 1.00 -5.70 19.93
N ARG A 8 1.98 -5.07 20.58
CA ARG A 8 2.06 -3.61 20.72
C ARG A 8 2.21 -2.90 19.38
N GLN A 9 3.16 -3.32 18.54
CA GLN A 9 3.36 -2.72 17.21
C GLN A 9 2.13 -2.91 16.33
N ILE A 10 1.48 -4.08 16.38
CA ILE A 10 0.24 -4.31 15.61
C ILE A 10 -0.86 -3.34 16.06
N LYS A 11 -1.06 -3.16 17.36
CA LYS A 11 -2.03 -2.18 17.90
C LYS A 11 -1.70 -0.75 17.50
N GLU A 12 -0.41 -0.39 17.50
CA GLU A 12 0.03 0.94 17.09
C GLU A 12 -0.25 1.18 15.61
N LEU A 13 0.05 0.22 14.74
CA LEU A 13 -0.30 0.30 13.31
C LEU A 13 -1.82 0.36 13.10
N ALA A 14 -2.60 -0.45 13.82
CA ALA A 14 -4.06 -0.44 13.75
C ALA A 14 -4.67 0.92 14.17
N SER A 15 -3.98 1.72 14.99
CA SER A 15 -4.44 3.07 15.34
C SER A 15 -4.46 4.07 14.17
N CYS A 16 -3.92 3.69 13.00
CA CYS A 16 -3.87 4.52 11.79
C CYS A 16 -3.14 5.88 11.94
N LYS A 17 -2.45 6.12 13.07
CA LYS A 17 -1.66 7.35 13.30
C LYS A 17 -0.62 7.59 12.22
N TYR A 18 -0.03 6.53 11.67
CA TYR A 18 0.93 6.62 10.57
C TYR A 18 0.35 7.33 9.33
N ILE A 19 -0.96 7.21 9.07
CA ILE A 19 -1.64 7.90 7.95
C ILE A 19 -1.66 9.40 8.22
N GLN A 20 -2.03 9.81 9.43
CA GLN A 20 -2.08 11.22 9.84
C GLN A 20 -0.70 11.87 9.86
N GLU A 21 0.30 11.11 10.33
CA GLU A 21 1.71 11.53 10.37
C GLU A 21 2.42 11.43 9.01
N ARG A 22 1.74 10.94 7.97
CA ARG A 22 2.30 10.72 6.62
C ARG A 22 3.55 9.84 6.64
N ARG A 23 3.55 8.80 7.48
CA ARG A 23 4.61 7.79 7.56
C ARG A 23 4.25 6.57 6.71
N ASN A 24 5.18 6.14 5.88
CA ASN A 24 5.05 4.91 5.10
C ASN A 24 5.37 3.69 5.96
N ILE A 25 4.68 2.58 5.69
CA ILE A 25 4.97 1.27 6.28
C ILE A 25 5.51 0.37 5.17
N ILE A 26 6.62 -0.32 5.44
CA ILE A 26 7.21 -1.28 4.51
C ILE A 26 7.30 -2.63 5.22
N PHE A 27 6.58 -3.63 4.70
CA PHE A 27 6.70 -5.00 5.15
C PHE A 27 7.76 -5.72 4.31
N MET A 28 8.82 -6.22 4.96
CA MET A 28 9.89 -6.97 4.31
C MET A 28 10.04 -8.35 4.93
N GLY A 29 10.24 -9.38 4.10
CA GLY A 29 10.43 -10.75 4.55
C GLY A 29 10.12 -11.79 3.47
N ARG A 30 10.47 -13.04 3.72
CA ARG A 30 10.26 -14.18 2.80
C ARG A 30 8.80 -14.30 2.37
N THR A 31 8.54 -14.94 1.23
CA THR A 31 7.19 -15.29 0.80
C THR A 31 6.47 -16.12 1.87
N GLY A 32 5.14 -16.03 1.95
CA GLY A 32 4.33 -16.78 2.93
C GLY A 32 4.36 -16.28 4.39
N THR A 33 5.07 -15.19 4.70
CA THR A 33 5.17 -14.63 6.07
C THR A 33 4.00 -13.72 6.50
N GLY A 34 2.91 -13.67 5.74
CA GLY A 34 1.71 -12.90 6.10
C GLY A 34 1.75 -11.40 5.81
N LYS A 35 2.73 -10.89 5.04
CA LYS A 35 2.85 -9.46 4.70
C LYS A 35 1.58 -8.88 4.05
N THR A 36 1.08 -9.54 3.00
CA THR A 36 -0.17 -9.17 2.32
C THR A 36 -1.37 -9.24 3.27
N HIS A 37 -1.41 -10.26 4.13
CA HIS A 37 -2.47 -10.41 5.12
C HIS A 37 -2.49 -9.23 6.10
N LEU A 38 -1.33 -8.84 6.63
CA LEU A 38 -1.21 -7.72 7.54
C LEU A 38 -1.53 -6.38 6.85
N ALA A 39 -1.02 -6.15 5.64
CA ALA A 39 -1.34 -4.95 4.87
C ALA A 39 -2.86 -4.84 4.61
N THR A 40 -3.50 -5.95 4.27
CA THR A 40 -4.95 -6.02 4.08
C THR A 40 -5.71 -5.73 5.38
N ALA A 41 -5.30 -6.33 6.49
CA ALA A 41 -5.92 -6.09 7.80
C ALA A 41 -5.83 -4.61 8.22
N LEU A 42 -4.66 -3.97 8.03
CA LEU A 42 -4.49 -2.55 8.29
C LEU A 42 -5.31 -1.67 7.33
N GLY A 43 -5.46 -2.09 6.08
CA GLY A 43 -6.35 -1.41 5.12
C GLY A 43 -7.82 -1.48 5.52
N LEU A 44 -8.27 -2.63 6.02
CA LEU A 44 -9.63 -2.80 6.55
C LEU A 44 -9.85 -1.91 7.77
N GLU A 45 -8.90 -1.88 8.70
CA GLU A 45 -8.95 -1.01 9.87
C GLU A 45 -8.99 0.48 9.48
N ALA A 46 -8.17 0.89 8.51
CA ALA A 46 -8.19 2.25 7.97
C ALA A 46 -9.57 2.61 7.36
N CYS A 47 -10.20 1.68 6.63
CA CYS A 47 -11.56 1.86 6.12
C CYS A 47 -12.58 2.01 7.26
N GLN A 48 -12.48 1.23 8.34
CA GLN A 48 -13.37 1.35 9.51
C GLN A 48 -13.24 2.72 10.20
N GLN A 49 -12.06 3.33 10.12
CA GLN A 49 -11.78 4.68 10.60
C GLN A 49 -12.03 5.78 9.56
N ASN A 50 -12.75 5.47 8.47
CA ASN A 50 -13.13 6.39 7.39
C ASN A 50 -11.98 6.95 6.54
N PHE A 51 -10.81 6.29 6.52
CA PHE A 51 -9.75 6.61 5.56
C PHE A 51 -10.03 5.96 4.21
N LYS A 52 -10.03 6.77 3.14
CA LYS A 52 -10.13 6.27 1.77
C LYS A 52 -8.90 5.43 1.45
N THR A 53 -9.09 4.12 1.32
CA THR A 53 -8.00 3.18 1.13
C THR A 53 -8.10 2.51 -0.24
N ARG A 54 -6.96 2.31 -0.90
CA ARG A 54 -6.87 1.55 -2.14
C ARG A 54 -5.80 0.48 -2.02
N PHE A 55 -6.17 -0.76 -2.34
CA PHE A 55 -5.22 -1.84 -2.56
C PHE A 55 -4.98 -2.01 -4.06
N VAL A 56 -3.73 -2.12 -4.48
CA VAL A 56 -3.34 -2.37 -5.87
C VAL A 56 -2.03 -3.14 -5.90
N SER A 57 -1.84 -4.05 -6.85
CA SER A 57 -0.52 -4.65 -7.04
C SER A 57 0.43 -3.64 -7.69
N GLY A 58 1.70 -3.70 -7.30
CA GLY A 58 2.76 -2.86 -7.85
C GLY A 58 2.85 -2.97 -9.37
N TYR A 59 2.71 -4.19 -9.88
CA TYR A 59 2.66 -4.48 -11.32
C TYR A 59 1.51 -3.75 -12.01
N SER A 60 0.28 -3.86 -11.49
CA SER A 60 -0.89 -3.23 -12.12
C SER A 60 -0.76 -1.70 -12.11
N LEU A 61 -0.26 -1.13 -11.01
CA LEU A 61 -0.03 0.31 -10.92
C LEU A 61 1.06 0.77 -11.89
N ALA A 62 2.17 0.03 -12.00
CA ALA A 62 3.25 0.35 -12.92
C ALA A 62 2.76 0.35 -14.37
N ASN A 63 2.05 -0.71 -14.79
CA ASN A 63 1.47 -0.78 -16.14
C ASN A 63 0.52 0.38 -16.41
N GLU A 64 -0.39 0.68 -15.50
CA GLU A 64 -1.35 1.78 -15.66
C GLU A 64 -0.65 3.15 -15.78
N LEU A 65 0.44 3.36 -15.03
CA LEU A 65 1.23 4.60 -15.13
C LEU A 65 2.02 4.67 -16.44
N ILE A 66 2.56 3.56 -16.93
CA ILE A 66 3.28 3.48 -18.22
C ILE A 66 2.32 3.76 -19.38
N GLU A 67 1.16 3.12 -19.41
CA GLU A 67 0.12 3.35 -20.43
C GLU A 67 -0.33 4.82 -20.42
N ALA A 68 -0.65 5.37 -19.24
CA ALA A 68 -1.07 6.76 -19.13
C ALA A 68 0.03 7.76 -19.50
N TYR A 69 1.30 7.41 -19.32
CA TYR A 69 2.41 8.23 -19.81
C TYR A 69 2.44 8.26 -21.35
N ASN A 70 2.30 7.10 -22.00
CA ASN A 70 2.27 6.99 -23.47
C ASN A 70 1.07 7.74 -24.07
N ASP A 71 -0.08 7.70 -23.39
CA ASP A 71 -1.32 8.36 -23.83
C ASP A 71 -1.42 9.84 -23.43
N ARG A 72 -0.36 10.42 -22.83
CA ARG A 72 -0.31 11.81 -22.32
C ARG A 72 -1.39 12.13 -21.27
N ASP A 73 -1.79 11.14 -20.49
CA ASP A 73 -2.87 11.20 -19.51
C ASP A 73 -2.40 10.91 -18.06
N LEU A 74 -1.08 10.89 -17.85
CA LEU A 74 -0.44 10.57 -16.57
C LEU A 74 -0.97 11.43 -15.41
N ILE A 75 -1.21 12.73 -15.65
CA ILE A 75 -1.68 13.67 -14.63
C ILE A 75 -3.05 13.25 -14.08
N ARG A 76 -3.94 12.71 -14.93
CA ARG A 76 -5.27 12.24 -14.50
C ARG A 76 -5.15 11.03 -13.59
N ILE A 77 -4.30 10.06 -13.95
CA ILE A 77 -4.09 8.85 -13.16
C ILE A 77 -3.45 9.19 -11.81
N ILE A 78 -2.41 10.02 -11.78
CA ILE A 78 -1.80 10.50 -10.54
C ILE A 78 -2.85 11.21 -9.66
N SER A 79 -3.64 12.11 -10.26
CA SER A 79 -4.72 12.82 -9.56
C SER A 79 -5.77 11.88 -8.96
N ARG A 80 -6.02 10.73 -9.59
CA ARG A 80 -6.92 9.69 -9.06
C ARG A 80 -6.33 9.06 -7.80
N TYR A 81 -5.07 8.66 -7.82
CA TYR A 81 -4.41 8.01 -6.68
C TYR A 81 -4.19 8.96 -5.49
N LYS A 82 -3.99 10.26 -5.74
CA LYS A 82 -3.90 11.30 -4.69
C LYS A 82 -5.15 11.45 -3.83
N ARG A 83 -6.31 10.89 -4.24
CA ARG A 83 -7.57 10.97 -3.49
C ARG A 83 -7.65 9.98 -2.33
N PHE A 84 -6.77 8.99 -2.28
CA PHE A 84 -6.73 8.00 -1.21
C PHE A 84 -5.84 8.50 -0.07
N ASN A 85 -6.29 8.28 1.17
CA ASN A 85 -5.50 8.52 2.37
C ASN A 85 -4.44 7.42 2.56
N LEU A 86 -4.76 6.19 2.15
CA LEU A 86 -3.86 5.04 2.21
C LEU A 86 -3.84 4.30 0.88
N LEU A 87 -2.64 4.14 0.31
CA LEU A 87 -2.39 3.32 -0.86
C LEU A 87 -1.55 2.11 -0.44
N ILE A 88 -2.13 0.93 -0.53
CA ILE A 88 -1.46 -0.34 -0.27
C ILE A 88 -0.96 -0.89 -1.60
N LEU A 89 0.36 -1.05 -1.70
CA LEU A 89 1.06 -1.61 -2.84
C LEU A 89 1.57 -3.00 -2.48
N ASP A 90 1.02 -4.04 -3.10
CA ASP A 90 1.49 -5.41 -2.90
C ASP A 90 2.39 -5.86 -4.05
N GLU A 91 3.19 -6.89 -3.83
CA GLU A 91 3.97 -7.55 -4.89
C GLU A 91 4.98 -6.63 -5.60
N LEU A 92 5.45 -5.57 -4.94
CA LEU A 92 6.45 -4.62 -5.47
C LEU A 92 7.74 -5.28 -5.98
N GLY A 93 8.08 -6.47 -5.47
CA GLY A 93 9.27 -7.23 -5.88
C GLY A 93 9.20 -7.84 -7.28
N TYR A 94 8.04 -7.79 -7.95
CA TYR A 94 7.84 -8.36 -9.30
C TYR A 94 7.68 -7.30 -10.39
N ILE A 95 7.93 -6.02 -10.09
CA ILE A 95 7.92 -4.97 -11.11
C ILE A 95 9.21 -5.12 -11.93
N PRO A 96 9.14 -5.34 -13.26
CA PRO A 96 10.32 -5.31 -14.11
C PRO A 96 10.81 -3.87 -14.21
N PHE A 97 11.90 -3.56 -13.52
CA PHE A 97 12.67 -2.34 -13.75
C PHE A 97 13.68 -2.65 -14.86
N SER A 98 13.22 -2.55 -16.11
CA SER A 98 14.04 -2.70 -17.32
C SER A 98 14.06 -1.40 -18.09
#